data_AF-A0A6I3C0N8-F1
#
_entry.id   AF-A0A6I3C0N8-F1
#
_cell.length_a   1.000
_cell.length_b   1.000
_cell.length_c   1.000
_cell.angle_alpha   90.00
_cell.angle_beta   90.00
_cell.angle_gamma   90.00
#
_symmetry.space_group_name_H-M   'P 1'
#
loop_
_entity.id
_entity.type
_entity.pdbx_description
1 polymer ?
#
loop_
_entity_poly.entity_id
_entity_poly.type
_entity_poly.pdbx_seq_one_letter_code
_entity_poly.pdbx_strand_id
1 'polypeptide(L)'
;MRKLLGALASIAFVAIFAAPAANAQSTGATIMLLHGIPATPVDVEVNGAVAVPNFQFGQMQNLSALAGTTLTALKVKLAGTSTVAIDAGNVALPATGNYTVVAHLDAAGAPKLSVFNNDITTLAAGKGRLTARHTAAAPAVDVRANGAVAFAALTNPNEAKADLAVGTISATVVPAGAATPVVIGPANLAIVDGTSLIVYAVGSLTGNTLQVLTQSISGLGTAPTRVDTGNSPVSDGSSSSTLVLVSIVVMIGLLGGGVATARRVRG
;
A
#
# COMPACT_ATOMS: atom_id res chain seq x y z
N MET A 1 9.23 6.80 51.61
CA MET A 1 10.53 6.78 50.91
C MET A 1 10.45 5.76 49.78
N ARG A 2 10.59 6.23 48.53
CA ARG A 2 11.10 5.59 47.28
C ARG A 2 11.23 4.04 47.30
N LYS A 3 10.80 3.31 46.27
CA LYS A 3 11.37 3.35 44.91
C LYS A 3 10.41 2.79 43.83
N LEU A 4 10.45 3.44 42.68
CA LEU A 4 9.89 3.05 41.39
C LEU A 4 10.63 1.83 40.81
N LEU A 5 9.92 0.96 40.09
CA LEU A 5 10.48 0.12 39.02
C LEU A 5 9.52 0.20 37.81
N GLY A 6 9.99 0.84 36.74
CA GLY A 6 9.27 0.97 35.48
C GLY A 6 9.48 -0.27 34.60
N ALA A 7 8.41 -0.75 33.99
CA ALA A 7 8.45 -1.78 32.96
C ALA A 7 8.41 -1.11 31.59
N LEU A 8 9.54 -1.12 30.88
CA LEU A 8 9.60 -0.85 29.45
C LEU A 8 8.96 -2.04 28.72
N ALA A 9 7.75 -1.85 28.19
CA ALA A 9 7.14 -2.79 27.24
C ALA A 9 7.53 -2.37 25.82
N SER A 10 8.58 -2.99 25.29
CA SER A 10 8.96 -2.90 23.89
C SER A 10 7.93 -3.65 23.04
N ILE A 11 7.05 -2.93 22.34
CA ILE A 11 6.12 -3.49 21.36
C ILE A 11 6.90 -3.74 20.07
N ALA A 12 7.08 -5.02 19.73
CA ALA A 12 7.70 -5.45 18.49
C ALA A 12 6.82 -5.10 17.29
N PHE A 13 7.36 -4.29 16.37
CA PHE A 13 6.74 -3.92 15.10
C PHE A 13 6.97 -5.07 14.10
N VAL A 14 5.95 -5.90 13.87
CA VAL A 14 6.02 -6.93 12.82
C VAL A 14 5.59 -6.30 11.49
N ALA A 15 6.57 -5.99 10.64
CA ALA A 15 6.31 -5.57 9.27
C ALA A 15 6.01 -6.81 8.41
N ILE A 16 4.74 -7.01 8.06
CA ILE A 16 4.34 -8.00 7.05
C ILE A 16 4.62 -7.37 5.67
N PHE A 17 5.62 -7.88 4.97
CA PHE A 17 5.87 -7.53 3.58
C PHE A 17 4.81 -8.19 2.69
N ALA A 18 3.88 -7.39 2.18
CA ALA A 18 2.99 -7.80 1.08
C ALA A 18 3.74 -7.66 -0.25
N ALA A 19 3.76 -8.73 -1.05
CA ALA A 19 4.26 -8.68 -2.43
C ALA A 19 3.39 -7.73 -3.28
N PRO A 20 3.96 -6.99 -4.24
CA PRO A 20 3.18 -6.13 -5.11
C PRO A 20 2.26 -6.97 -5.99
N ALA A 21 0.95 -6.75 -5.88
CA ALA A 21 -0.02 -7.32 -6.81
C ALA A 21 0.18 -6.68 -8.19
N ALA A 22 0.31 -7.52 -9.22
CA ALA A 22 0.28 -7.07 -10.60
C ALA A 22 -1.07 -6.42 -10.90
N ASN A 23 -1.07 -5.14 -11.28
CA ASN A 23 -2.28 -4.41 -11.62
C ASN A 23 -2.75 -4.82 -13.01
N ALA A 24 -3.73 -5.71 -13.07
CA ALA A 24 -4.59 -5.81 -14.25
C ALA A 24 -5.38 -4.49 -14.35
N GLN A 25 -5.25 -3.79 -15.48
CA GLN A 25 -6.02 -2.59 -15.75
C GLN A 25 -7.50 -2.98 -15.87
N SER A 26 -8.21 -2.90 -14.74
CA SER A 26 -9.66 -3.01 -14.69
C SER A 26 -10.25 -1.80 -15.42
N THR A 27 -11.04 -2.05 -16.46
CA THR A 27 -11.84 -1.02 -17.15
C THR A 27 -12.98 -0.47 -16.25
N GLY A 28 -13.13 -0.97 -15.00
CA GLY A 28 -14.07 -0.49 -13.99
C GLY A 28 -13.39 0.09 -12.73
N ALA A 29 -14.18 0.73 -11.87
CA ALA A 29 -13.70 1.34 -10.63
C ALA A 29 -13.00 0.32 -9.70
N THR A 30 -11.91 0.76 -9.07
CA THR A 30 -11.33 0.03 -7.92
C THR A 30 -12.04 0.47 -6.66
N ILE A 31 -12.67 -0.45 -5.93
CA ILE A 31 -13.38 -0.15 -4.69
C ILE A 31 -12.89 -1.09 -3.60
N MET A 32 -12.29 -0.53 -2.56
CA MET A 32 -11.82 -1.26 -1.38
C MET A 32 -12.67 -0.89 -0.17
N LEU A 33 -13.15 -1.88 0.57
CA LEU A 33 -13.80 -1.69 1.86
C LEU A 33 -12.77 -2.01 2.97
N LEU A 34 -12.60 -1.10 3.92
CA LEU A 34 -11.69 -1.23 5.06
C LEU A 34 -12.47 -1.24 6.37
N HIS A 35 -12.19 -2.21 7.25
CA HIS A 35 -12.73 -2.20 8.62
C HIS A 35 -11.79 -1.50 9.60
N GLY A 36 -12.20 -0.35 10.10
CA GLY A 36 -11.46 0.50 11.04
C GLY A 36 -12.09 0.61 12.42
N ILE A 37 -13.09 -0.21 12.79
CA ILE A 37 -13.67 -0.21 14.14
C ILE A 37 -12.97 -1.26 15.02
N PRO A 38 -12.18 -0.86 16.03
CA PRO A 38 -11.43 -1.80 16.87
C PRO A 38 -12.35 -2.75 17.65
N ALA A 39 -11.85 -3.97 17.88
CA ALA A 39 -12.49 -5.00 18.72
C ALA A 39 -13.95 -5.33 18.38
N THR A 40 -14.39 -5.03 17.15
CA THR A 40 -15.79 -5.17 16.73
C THR A 40 -15.87 -5.94 15.41
N PRO A 41 -15.91 -7.28 15.43
CA PRO A 41 -16.20 -8.06 14.22
C PRO A 41 -17.58 -7.71 13.67
N VAL A 42 -17.70 -7.56 12.35
CA VAL A 42 -18.97 -7.20 11.71
C VAL A 42 -19.33 -8.11 10.53
N ASP A 43 -20.62 -8.26 10.27
CA ASP A 43 -21.15 -8.84 9.04
C ASP A 43 -21.65 -7.70 8.13
N VAL A 44 -21.19 -7.70 6.88
CA VAL A 44 -21.68 -6.77 5.85
C VAL A 44 -22.79 -7.45 5.08
N GLU A 45 -24.00 -6.92 5.19
CA GLU A 45 -25.20 -7.43 4.55
C GLU A 45 -25.61 -6.51 3.40
N VAL A 46 -25.92 -7.12 2.24
CA VAL A 46 -26.48 -6.44 1.08
C VAL A 46 -27.75 -7.19 0.68
N ASN A 47 -28.85 -6.46 0.51
CA ASN A 47 -30.14 -7.02 0.12
C ASN A 47 -30.64 -8.15 1.05
N GLY A 48 -30.34 -8.07 2.34
CA GLY A 48 -30.71 -9.10 3.32
C GLY A 48 -29.84 -10.37 3.30
N ALA A 49 -28.79 -10.43 2.47
CA ALA A 49 -27.83 -11.52 2.43
C ALA A 49 -26.45 -11.06 2.93
N VAL A 50 -25.78 -11.87 3.75
CA VAL A 50 -24.42 -11.57 4.23
C VAL A 50 -23.45 -11.70 3.06
N ALA A 51 -22.91 -10.56 2.61
CA ALA A 51 -21.95 -10.49 1.53
C ALA A 51 -20.51 -10.69 2.04
N VAL A 52 -20.21 -10.16 3.23
CA VAL A 52 -18.90 -10.32 3.88
C VAL A 52 -19.14 -10.77 5.33
N PRO A 53 -19.00 -12.07 5.63
CA PRO A 53 -19.14 -12.56 7.00
C PRO A 53 -17.87 -12.30 7.81
N ASN A 54 -18.05 -12.04 9.10
CA ASN A 54 -16.99 -11.99 10.11
C ASN A 54 -15.81 -11.07 9.74
N PHE A 55 -16.12 -9.89 9.20
CA PHE A 55 -15.14 -8.90 8.77
C PHE A 55 -14.40 -8.31 9.98
N GLN A 56 -13.11 -8.61 10.07
CA GLN A 56 -12.25 -8.26 11.22
C GLN A 56 -11.62 -6.88 11.09
N PHE A 57 -11.23 -6.29 12.22
CA PHE A 57 -10.50 -5.03 12.25
C PHE A 57 -9.19 -5.12 11.45
N GLY A 58 -8.90 -4.11 10.63
CA GLY A 58 -7.74 -4.05 9.75
C GLY A 58 -7.91 -4.79 8.43
N GLN A 59 -8.95 -5.62 8.27
CA GLN A 59 -9.18 -6.32 7.02
C GLN A 59 -9.68 -5.37 5.93
N MET A 60 -9.28 -5.70 4.70
CA MET A 60 -9.73 -5.05 3.49
C MET A 60 -10.42 -6.04 2.58
N GLN A 61 -11.56 -5.65 2.01
CA GLN A 61 -12.32 -6.43 1.04
C GLN A 61 -12.39 -5.68 -0.29
N ASN A 62 -12.06 -6.35 -1.38
CA ASN A 62 -12.20 -5.79 -2.72
C ASN A 62 -13.65 -5.94 -3.20
N LEU A 63 -14.28 -4.83 -3.58
CA LEU A 63 -15.65 -4.73 -4.08
C LEU A 63 -15.71 -4.26 -5.54
N SER A 64 -14.57 -4.23 -6.24
CA SER A 64 -14.46 -3.72 -7.62
C SER A 64 -15.35 -4.50 -8.61
N ALA A 65 -15.64 -5.77 -8.33
CA ALA A 65 -16.58 -6.57 -9.12
C ALA A 65 -18.03 -6.04 -9.09
N LEU A 66 -18.35 -5.20 -8.10
CA LEU A 66 -19.66 -4.56 -7.92
C LEU A 66 -19.66 -3.10 -8.41
N ALA A 67 -18.59 -2.63 -9.05
CA ALA A 67 -18.51 -1.27 -9.59
C ALA A 67 -19.67 -0.98 -10.56
N GLY A 68 -20.26 0.21 -10.45
CA GLY A 68 -21.42 0.62 -11.25
C GLY A 68 -22.76 0.00 -10.83
N THR A 69 -22.79 -0.84 -9.79
CA THR A 69 -24.03 -1.41 -9.24
C THR A 69 -24.53 -0.59 -8.05
N THR A 70 -25.80 -0.77 -7.67
CA THR A 70 -26.35 -0.24 -6.42
C THR A 70 -26.46 -1.37 -5.40
N LEU A 71 -25.77 -1.23 -4.27
CA LEU A 71 -25.96 -2.10 -3.12
C LEU A 71 -27.28 -1.70 -2.46
N THR A 72 -28.28 -2.56 -2.52
CA THR A 72 -29.58 -2.32 -1.89
C THR A 72 -29.53 -2.70 -0.42
N ALA A 73 -30.16 -1.90 0.44
CA ALA A 73 -30.29 -2.16 1.87
C ALA A 73 -28.96 -2.59 2.55
N LEU A 74 -27.87 -1.88 2.26
CA LEU A 74 -26.55 -2.13 2.84
C LEU A 74 -26.60 -1.89 4.35
N LYS A 75 -26.27 -2.94 5.11
CA LYS A 75 -26.21 -2.90 6.57
C LYS A 75 -24.89 -3.50 7.05
N VAL A 76 -24.35 -2.91 8.11
CA VAL A 76 -23.23 -3.48 8.86
C VAL A 76 -23.77 -3.90 10.21
N LYS A 77 -23.71 -5.19 10.52
CA LYS A 77 -24.21 -5.79 11.77
C LYS A 77 -23.06 -6.27 12.62
N LEU A 78 -23.24 -6.32 13.94
CA LEU A 78 -22.27 -7.02 14.80
C LEU A 78 -22.29 -8.51 14.43
N ALA A 79 -21.11 -9.09 14.22
CA ALA A 79 -20.98 -10.43 13.65
C ALA A 79 -21.75 -11.47 14.46
N GLY A 80 -22.52 -12.32 13.76
CA GLY A 80 -23.34 -13.36 14.39
C GLY A 80 -24.55 -12.86 15.19
N THR A 81 -24.91 -11.58 15.07
CA THR A 81 -26.09 -10.99 15.73
C THR A 81 -27.00 -10.27 14.74
N SER A 82 -28.21 -9.91 15.17
CA SER A 82 -29.13 -9.04 14.42
C SER A 82 -28.92 -7.55 14.68
N THR A 83 -27.96 -7.18 15.53
CA THR A 83 -27.71 -5.78 15.93
C THR A 83 -27.10 -5.01 14.78
N VAL A 84 -27.84 -4.05 14.22
CA VAL A 84 -27.36 -3.16 13.16
C VAL A 84 -26.50 -2.07 13.77
N ALA A 85 -25.22 -2.04 13.41
CA ALA A 85 -24.28 -1.00 13.81
C ALA A 85 -24.32 0.20 12.85
N ILE A 86 -24.47 -0.07 11.55
CA ILE A 86 -24.60 0.97 10.50
C ILE A 86 -25.71 0.55 9.54
N ASP A 87 -26.67 1.45 9.31
CA ASP A 87 -27.66 1.32 8.23
C ASP A 87 -27.34 2.35 7.16
N ALA A 88 -26.85 1.89 6.00
CA ALA A 88 -26.45 2.74 4.90
C ALA A 88 -27.54 2.83 3.80
N GLY A 89 -28.64 2.08 3.93
CA GLY A 89 -29.70 2.06 2.93
C GLY A 89 -29.20 1.66 1.54
N ASN A 90 -29.61 2.38 0.50
CA ASN A 90 -29.19 2.11 -0.87
C ASN A 90 -27.93 2.91 -1.22
N VAL A 91 -26.85 2.22 -1.57
CA VAL A 91 -25.55 2.83 -1.90
C VAL A 91 -25.19 2.54 -3.35
N ALA A 92 -25.17 3.58 -4.17
CA ALA A 92 -24.70 3.50 -5.55
C ALA A 92 -23.17 3.48 -5.57
N LEU A 93 -22.58 2.44 -6.15
CA LEU A 93 -21.13 2.33 -6.33
C LEU A 93 -20.72 3.00 -7.65
N PRO A 94 -19.66 3.83 -7.64
CA PRO A 94 -19.17 4.48 -8.86
C PRO A 94 -18.68 3.44 -9.88
N ALA A 95 -18.91 3.72 -11.17
CA ALA A 95 -18.49 2.84 -12.26
C ALA A 95 -17.01 3.01 -12.63
N THR A 96 -16.42 4.17 -12.37
CA THR A 96 -15.01 4.50 -12.66
C THR A 96 -14.36 5.24 -11.48
N GLY A 97 -13.03 5.16 -11.38
CA GLY A 97 -12.23 5.80 -10.33
C GLY A 97 -11.60 4.80 -9.37
N ASN A 98 -10.98 5.30 -8.30
CA ASN A 98 -10.36 4.48 -7.26
C ASN A 98 -10.84 4.97 -5.90
N TYR A 99 -11.48 4.09 -5.12
CA TYR A 99 -12.13 4.48 -3.88
C TYR A 99 -11.77 3.54 -2.75
N THR A 100 -11.71 4.10 -1.55
CA THR A 100 -11.71 3.32 -0.31
C THR A 100 -12.86 3.76 0.57
N VAL A 101 -13.75 2.81 0.84
CA VAL A 101 -14.83 2.92 1.81
C VAL A 101 -14.28 2.44 3.15
N VAL A 102 -14.41 3.26 4.18
CA VAL A 102 -13.91 2.92 5.52
C VAL A 102 -15.10 2.84 6.47
N ALA A 103 -15.25 1.71 7.17
CA ALA A 103 -16.10 1.58 8.33
C ALA A 103 -15.31 2.00 9.56
N HIS A 104 -15.67 3.11 10.21
CA HIS A 104 -14.89 3.68 11.31
C HIS A 104 -15.79 4.33 12.36
N LEU A 105 -15.19 4.90 13.40
CA LEU A 105 -15.92 5.72 14.38
C LEU A 105 -15.89 7.19 13.94
N ASP A 106 -17.02 7.88 14.00
CA ASP A 106 -17.07 9.33 13.84
C ASP A 106 -16.44 10.06 15.04
N ALA A 107 -16.39 11.40 14.99
CA ALA A 107 -15.79 12.19 16.07
C ALA A 107 -16.46 11.99 17.44
N ALA A 108 -17.74 11.58 17.47
CA ALA A 108 -18.50 11.30 18.70
C ALA A 108 -18.35 9.84 19.17
N GLY A 109 -17.72 8.97 18.38
CA GLY A 109 -17.56 7.55 18.70
C GLY A 109 -18.65 6.64 18.14
N ALA A 110 -19.54 7.15 17.29
CA ALA A 110 -20.56 6.33 16.64
C ALA A 110 -20.03 5.66 15.37
N PRO A 111 -20.38 4.39 15.08
CA PRO A 111 -20.04 3.72 13.83
C PRO A 111 -20.56 4.49 12.61
N LYS A 112 -19.69 4.70 11.61
CA LYS A 112 -19.97 5.43 10.38
C LYS A 112 -19.21 4.83 9.19
N LEU A 113 -19.81 4.91 8.01
CA LEU A 113 -19.14 4.68 6.74
C LEU A 113 -18.74 6.02 6.10
N SER A 114 -17.47 6.12 5.68
CA SER A 114 -17.00 7.25 4.86
C SER A 114 -16.36 6.72 3.58
N VAL A 115 -16.57 7.44 2.48
CA VAL A 115 -16.03 7.09 1.16
C VAL A 115 -14.96 8.11 0.80
N PHE A 116 -13.77 7.62 0.45
CA PHE A 116 -12.68 8.45 -0.02
C PHE A 116 -12.35 8.12 -1.48
N ASN A 117 -12.22 9.16 -2.29
CA ASN A 117 -11.66 9.04 -3.64
C ASN A 117 -10.14 9.07 -3.56
N ASN A 118 -9.49 8.00 -3.96
CA ASN A 118 -8.04 7.86 -3.94
C ASN A 118 -7.45 8.62 -5.13
N ASP A 119 -6.50 9.52 -4.83
CA ASP A 119 -5.79 10.25 -5.86
C ASP A 119 -4.74 9.36 -6.54
N ILE A 120 -5.08 8.94 -7.76
CA ILE A 120 -4.26 8.11 -8.65
C ILE A 120 -3.56 8.94 -9.75
N THR A 121 -3.48 10.27 -9.59
CA THR A 121 -2.70 11.10 -10.52
C THR A 121 -1.23 10.70 -10.51
N THR A 122 -0.59 10.83 -11.68
CA THR A 122 0.80 10.48 -11.88
C THR A 122 1.72 11.33 -11.01
N LEU A 123 2.71 10.68 -10.39
CA LEU A 123 3.76 11.27 -9.58
C LEU A 123 5.02 11.46 -10.42
N ALA A 124 5.68 12.60 -10.21
CA ALA A 124 6.99 12.87 -10.82
C ALA A 124 8.04 11.85 -10.33
N ALA A 125 9.06 11.59 -11.17
CA ALA A 125 10.16 10.70 -10.81
C ALA A 125 10.83 11.10 -9.48
N GLY A 126 11.11 10.11 -8.63
CA GLY A 126 11.70 10.32 -7.31
C GLY A 126 10.71 10.88 -6.27
N LYS A 127 9.40 10.78 -6.51
CA LYS A 127 8.35 11.21 -5.59
C LYS A 127 7.42 10.05 -5.21
N GLY A 128 7.07 10.01 -3.93
CA GLY A 128 5.94 9.26 -3.43
C GLY A 128 4.88 10.20 -2.88
N ARG A 129 3.66 9.73 -2.72
CA ARG A 129 2.56 10.49 -2.10
C ARG A 129 2.27 9.95 -0.72
N LEU A 130 2.11 10.84 0.26
CA LEU A 130 1.56 10.52 1.56
C LEU A 130 0.15 11.09 1.64
N THR A 131 -0.84 10.26 1.95
CA THR A 131 -2.21 10.68 2.24
C THR A 131 -2.54 10.30 3.68
N ALA A 132 -2.80 11.28 4.54
CA ALA A 132 -3.27 11.06 5.91
C ALA A 132 -4.79 11.22 5.98
N ARG A 133 -5.48 10.21 6.49
CA ARG A 133 -6.93 10.19 6.70
C ARG A 133 -7.24 10.12 8.17
N HIS A 134 -8.00 11.09 8.67
CA HIS A 134 -8.45 11.05 10.05
C HIS A 134 -9.83 10.41 10.11
N THR A 135 -9.90 9.17 10.59
CA THR A 135 -11.13 8.37 10.69
C THR A 135 -11.32 7.82 12.12
N ALA A 136 -10.79 8.53 13.12
CA ALA A 136 -10.84 8.12 14.52
C ALA A 136 -11.77 9.04 15.31
N ALA A 137 -12.39 8.49 16.36
CA ALA A 137 -13.12 9.27 17.35
C ALA A 137 -12.13 10.06 18.22
N ALA A 138 -11.70 11.20 17.69
CA ALA A 138 -10.81 12.14 18.34
C ALA A 138 -11.09 13.57 17.85
N PRO A 139 -10.68 14.59 18.62
CA PRO A 139 -10.65 15.98 18.16
C PRO A 139 -9.70 16.18 16.96
N ALA A 140 -9.67 17.38 16.41
CA ALA A 140 -8.72 17.76 15.35
C ALA A 140 -7.27 17.45 15.75
N VAL A 141 -6.47 16.97 14.79
CA VAL A 141 -5.08 16.59 14.99
C VAL A 141 -4.14 17.28 14.02
N ASP A 142 -2.91 17.51 14.47
CA ASP A 142 -1.80 17.87 13.61
C ASP A 142 -0.96 16.61 13.33
N VAL A 143 -0.72 16.34 12.03
CA VAL A 143 0.19 15.31 11.58
C VAL A 143 1.55 15.95 11.38
N ARG A 144 2.55 15.47 12.12
CA ARG A 144 3.92 15.97 12.05
C ARG A 144 4.81 14.97 11.33
N ALA A 145 5.68 15.47 10.46
CA ALA A 145 6.72 14.70 9.79
C ALA A 145 8.09 15.27 10.18
N ASN A 146 9.00 14.42 10.67
CA ASN A 146 10.33 14.80 11.15
C ASN A 146 10.27 15.95 12.19
N GLY A 147 9.23 15.97 13.03
CA GLY A 147 9.04 16.99 14.07
C GLY A 147 8.39 18.30 13.60
N ALA A 148 8.20 18.53 12.29
CA ALA A 148 7.48 19.70 11.77
C ALA A 148 6.01 19.35 11.47
N VAL A 149 5.08 20.30 11.64
CA VAL A 149 3.67 20.10 11.26
C VAL A 149 3.58 20.00 9.74
N ALA A 150 3.18 18.84 9.23
CA ALA A 150 2.99 18.59 7.81
C ALA A 150 1.54 18.83 7.38
N PHE A 151 0.59 18.39 8.21
CA PHE A 151 -0.84 18.67 8.02
C PHE A 151 -1.42 19.20 9.33
N ALA A 152 -2.00 20.39 9.29
CA ALA A 152 -2.56 21.05 10.46
C ALA A 152 -4.08 20.86 10.53
N ALA A 153 -4.61 20.76 11.75
CA ALA A 153 -6.04 20.76 12.07
C ALA A 153 -6.88 19.77 11.23
N LEU A 154 -6.35 18.58 10.96
CA LEU A 154 -7.08 17.54 10.26
C LEU A 154 -8.20 17.01 11.17
N THR A 155 -9.44 17.01 10.69
CA THR A 155 -10.64 16.59 11.44
C THR A 155 -11.21 15.30 10.87
N ASN A 156 -11.97 14.53 11.66
CA ASN A 156 -12.71 13.37 11.15
C ASN A 156 -13.94 13.80 10.32
N PRO A 157 -14.22 13.23 9.13
CA PRO A 157 -13.50 12.18 8.40
C PRO A 157 -12.62 12.71 7.26
N ASN A 158 -11.95 13.84 7.42
CA ASN A 158 -11.21 14.51 6.34
C ASN A 158 -9.82 13.89 6.09
N GLU A 159 -9.26 14.23 4.93
CA GLU A 159 -7.93 13.81 4.50
C GLU A 159 -7.04 14.99 4.11
N ALA A 160 -5.74 14.78 4.19
CA ALA A 160 -4.72 15.68 3.65
C ALA A 160 -3.65 14.86 2.94
N LYS A 161 -3.01 15.43 1.91
CA LYS A 161 -2.01 14.74 1.11
C LYS A 161 -0.85 15.65 0.70
N ALA A 162 0.32 15.05 0.51
CA ALA A 162 1.51 15.73 0.01
C ALA A 162 2.37 14.78 -0.83
N ASP A 163 2.96 15.32 -1.89
CA ASP A 163 3.95 14.61 -2.71
C ASP A 163 5.34 14.91 -2.15
N LEU A 164 6.02 13.86 -1.68
CA LEU A 164 7.26 13.94 -0.93
C LEU A 164 8.41 13.29 -1.71
N ALA A 165 9.63 13.73 -1.45
CA ALA A 165 10.80 13.01 -1.95
C ALA A 165 10.84 11.60 -1.36
N VAL A 166 11.30 10.63 -2.15
CA VAL A 166 11.53 9.27 -1.66
C VAL A 166 12.50 9.25 -0.49
N GLY A 167 12.23 8.38 0.47
CA GLY A 167 12.98 8.32 1.73
C GLY A 167 12.09 7.88 2.88
N THR A 168 12.65 7.89 4.10
CA THR A 168 11.89 7.58 5.30
C THR A 168 11.57 8.86 6.06
N ILE A 169 10.31 9.03 6.44
CA ILE A 169 9.87 10.10 7.33
C ILE A 169 9.47 9.52 8.68
N SER A 170 9.75 10.24 9.77
CA SER A 170 9.21 9.91 11.09
C SER A 170 7.91 10.68 11.30
N ALA A 171 6.79 9.98 11.36
CA ALA A 171 5.47 10.57 11.53
C ALA A 171 4.98 10.45 12.98
N THR A 172 4.43 11.53 13.51
CA THR A 172 3.75 11.59 14.81
C THR A 172 2.46 12.37 14.67
N VAL A 173 1.43 12.02 15.44
CA VAL A 173 0.17 12.76 15.50
C VAL A 173 -0.01 13.33 16.89
N VAL A 174 -0.42 14.60 16.95
CA VAL A 174 -0.67 15.35 18.18
C VAL A 174 -2.02 16.06 18.08
N PRO A 175 -2.66 16.44 19.18
CA PRO A 175 -3.83 17.31 19.14
C PRO A 175 -3.52 18.62 18.39
N ALA A 176 -4.48 19.15 17.64
CA ALA A 176 -4.27 20.34 16.84
C ALA A 176 -3.80 21.53 17.71
N GLY A 177 -2.74 22.21 17.28
CA GLY A 177 -2.14 23.34 18.00
C GLY A 177 -1.32 22.96 19.23
N ALA A 178 -1.18 21.67 19.54
CA ALA A 178 -0.36 21.18 20.64
C ALA A 178 0.90 20.47 20.13
N ALA A 179 1.96 20.44 20.96
CA ALA A 179 3.16 19.63 20.67
C ALA A 179 3.13 18.26 21.37
N THR A 180 2.29 18.13 22.40
CA THR A 180 2.17 16.94 23.28
C THR A 180 0.76 16.86 23.88
N PRO A 181 0.28 15.67 24.29
CA PRO A 181 0.93 14.38 24.13
C PRO A 181 0.90 13.88 22.69
N VAL A 182 1.88 13.04 22.32
CA VAL A 182 1.82 12.29 21.06
C VAL A 182 0.76 11.21 21.23
N VAL A 183 -0.30 11.27 20.42
CA VAL A 183 -1.43 10.33 20.49
C VAL A 183 -1.25 9.13 19.56
N ILE A 184 -0.47 9.30 18.49
CA ILE A 184 -0.08 8.22 17.56
C ILE A 184 1.37 8.41 17.13
N GLY A 185 2.17 7.35 17.17
CA GLY A 185 3.58 7.35 16.75
C GLY A 185 4.57 7.46 17.92
N PRO A 186 5.88 7.62 17.64
CA PRO A 186 6.48 7.80 16.32
C PRO A 186 6.42 6.53 15.44
N ALA A 187 6.14 6.72 14.15
CA ALA A 187 6.18 5.65 13.15
C ALA A 187 7.06 6.07 11.98
N ASN A 188 7.96 5.18 11.56
CA ASN A 188 8.79 5.40 10.38
C ASN A 188 8.03 4.96 9.14
N LEU A 189 7.73 5.91 8.25
CA LEU A 189 7.00 5.67 7.01
C LEU A 189 7.96 5.75 5.83
N ALA A 190 8.01 4.69 5.03
CA ALA A 190 8.78 4.66 3.80
C ALA A 190 7.98 5.30 2.66
N ILE A 191 8.49 6.40 2.11
CA ILE A 191 7.99 7.05 0.91
C ILE A 191 8.71 6.42 -0.29
N VAL A 192 7.97 5.67 -1.09
CA VAL A 192 8.47 4.90 -2.23
C VAL A 192 8.09 5.61 -3.53
N ASP A 193 8.99 5.55 -4.52
CA ASP A 193 8.78 6.18 -5.82
C ASP A 193 7.51 5.67 -6.50
N GLY A 194 6.75 6.57 -7.12
CA GLY A 194 5.54 6.22 -7.85
C GLY A 194 4.48 5.50 -7.00
N THR A 195 4.49 5.68 -5.67
CA THR A 195 3.56 5.03 -4.75
C THR A 195 2.85 6.06 -3.87
N SER A 196 1.54 5.91 -3.73
CA SER A 196 0.74 6.63 -2.73
C SER A 196 0.55 5.76 -1.50
N LEU A 197 1.16 6.15 -0.38
CA LEU A 197 0.95 5.58 0.95
C LEU A 197 -0.19 6.32 1.62
N ILE A 198 -1.29 5.62 1.86
CA ILE A 198 -2.47 6.12 2.55
C ILE A 198 -2.44 5.58 3.98
N VAL A 199 -2.53 6.49 4.95
CA VAL A 199 -2.47 6.21 6.38
C VAL A 199 -3.79 6.60 7.01
N TYR A 200 -4.46 5.65 7.64
CA TYR A 200 -5.74 5.83 8.32
C TYR A 200 -5.52 5.84 9.82
N ALA A 201 -5.83 6.96 10.47
CA ALA A 201 -5.97 6.99 11.92
C ALA A 201 -7.38 6.52 12.28
N VAL A 202 -7.49 5.41 13.03
CA VAL A 202 -8.76 4.75 13.38
C VAL A 202 -8.86 4.49 14.88
N GLY A 203 -10.04 4.10 15.36
CA GLY A 203 -10.31 3.83 16.77
C GLY A 203 -10.78 5.07 17.53
N SER A 204 -10.60 5.07 18.85
CA SER A 204 -11.08 6.15 19.74
C SER A 204 -9.97 6.61 20.67
N LEU A 205 -9.84 7.94 20.81
CA LEU A 205 -8.95 8.56 21.79
C LEU A 205 -9.44 8.31 23.21
N THR A 206 -10.73 8.51 23.48
CA THR A 206 -11.32 8.30 24.81
C THR A 206 -11.40 6.82 25.18
N GLY A 207 -11.54 5.94 24.19
CA GLY A 207 -11.53 4.50 24.37
C GLY A 207 -10.14 3.87 24.44
N ASN A 208 -9.05 4.64 24.30
CA ASN A 208 -7.67 4.15 24.21
C ASN A 208 -7.47 3.04 23.15
N THR A 209 -8.17 3.16 22.01
CA THR A 209 -8.09 2.20 20.90
C THR A 209 -7.53 2.79 19.62
N LEU A 210 -6.88 3.97 19.71
CA LEU A 210 -6.24 4.61 18.55
C LEU A 210 -5.19 3.69 17.92
N GLN A 211 -5.35 3.47 16.62
CA GLN A 211 -4.47 2.63 15.82
C GLN A 211 -4.30 3.23 14.42
N VAL A 212 -3.30 2.74 13.70
CA VAL A 212 -3.02 3.12 12.33
C VAL A 212 -3.17 1.92 11.42
N LEU A 213 -3.87 2.12 10.31
CA LEU A 213 -3.93 1.17 9.19
C LEU A 213 -3.31 1.84 7.97
N THR A 214 -2.69 1.05 7.10
CA THR A 214 -2.00 1.57 5.90
C THR A 214 -2.45 0.84 4.65
N GLN A 215 -2.50 1.57 3.54
CA GLN A 215 -2.75 1.05 2.20
C GLN A 215 -1.79 1.70 1.23
N SER A 216 -1.22 0.92 0.31
CA SER A 216 -0.33 1.44 -0.72
C SER A 216 -0.97 1.28 -2.10
N ILE A 217 -0.91 2.34 -2.90
CA ILE A 217 -1.30 2.33 -4.32
C ILE A 217 -0.03 2.60 -5.13
N SER A 218 0.49 1.57 -5.79
CA SER A 218 1.71 1.63 -6.60
C SER A 218 1.42 1.91 -8.08
N GLY A 219 2.47 2.16 -8.87
CA GLY A 219 2.34 2.31 -10.32
C GLY A 219 1.89 3.70 -10.76
N LEU A 220 2.04 4.69 -9.88
CA LEU A 220 1.73 6.09 -10.15
C LEU A 220 2.93 6.85 -10.72
N GLY A 221 4.11 6.23 -10.85
CA GLY A 221 5.31 6.92 -11.35
C GLY A 221 5.23 7.25 -12.83
N THR A 222 5.92 8.32 -13.25
CA THR A 222 6.15 8.61 -14.68
C THR A 222 7.02 7.53 -15.32
N ALA A 223 6.65 7.09 -16.53
CA ALA A 223 7.52 6.23 -17.33
C ALA A 223 8.86 6.94 -17.64
N PRO A 224 9.98 6.20 -17.73
CA PRO A 224 11.27 6.79 -18.08
C PRO A 224 11.19 7.44 -19.46
N THR A 225 11.59 8.71 -19.56
CA THR A 225 11.52 9.49 -20.80
C THR A 225 12.71 9.27 -21.74
N ARG A 226 13.79 8.66 -21.24
CA ARG A 226 14.99 8.30 -22.00
C ARG A 226 15.64 7.07 -21.39
N VAL A 227 15.88 6.06 -22.22
CA VAL A 227 16.84 5.00 -21.93
C VAL A 227 18.04 5.23 -22.84
N ASP A 228 19.14 5.69 -22.27
CA ASP A 228 20.40 5.79 -23.02
C ASP A 228 20.97 4.39 -23.20
N THR A 229 20.57 3.71 -24.28
CA THR A 229 21.34 2.59 -24.80
C THR A 229 22.57 3.20 -25.44
N GLY A 230 23.67 3.29 -24.68
CA GLY A 230 24.90 3.95 -25.12
C GLY A 230 25.23 3.65 -26.58
N ASN A 231 25.35 4.70 -27.39
CA ASN A 231 25.83 4.60 -28.76
C ASN A 231 27.36 4.44 -28.70
N SER A 232 27.84 3.22 -28.48
CA SER A 232 29.23 2.90 -28.78
C SER A 232 29.41 3.04 -30.29
N PRO A 233 30.27 3.93 -30.80
CA PRO A 233 30.55 3.98 -32.22
C PRO A 233 31.24 2.66 -32.60
N VAL A 234 30.65 1.93 -33.55
CA VAL A 234 31.39 0.95 -34.34
C VAL A 234 32.28 1.76 -35.28
N SER A 235 33.58 1.75 -35.03
CA SER A 235 34.54 2.36 -35.95
C SER A 235 34.58 1.48 -37.21
N ASP A 236 33.93 1.94 -38.30
CA ASP A 236 34.20 1.41 -39.64
C ASP A 236 35.61 1.82 -40.06
N GLY A 237 36.59 1.00 -39.66
CA GLY A 237 37.96 1.10 -40.12
C GLY A 237 38.06 0.67 -41.59
N SER A 238 37.78 1.60 -42.51
CA SER A 238 38.11 1.42 -43.92
C SER A 238 39.61 1.62 -44.11
N SER A 239 40.36 0.54 -44.32
CA SER A 239 41.75 0.60 -44.81
C SER A 239 42.03 -0.58 -45.74
N SER A 240 41.98 -0.29 -47.04
CA SER A 240 42.86 -0.81 -48.10
C SER A 240 42.95 -2.33 -48.34
N SER A 241 42.51 -2.75 -49.52
CA SER A 241 42.68 -4.07 -50.12
C SER A 241 44.14 -4.54 -50.19
N THR A 242 44.47 -5.62 -49.48
CA THR A 242 45.44 -6.65 -49.92
C THR A 242 45.01 -8.01 -49.38
N LEU A 243 44.57 -8.89 -50.29
CA LEU A 243 44.39 -10.32 -50.04
C LEU A 243 45.75 -10.96 -49.73
N VAL A 244 45.92 -11.51 -48.52
CA VAL A 244 46.87 -12.60 -48.26
C VAL A 244 46.16 -13.65 -47.41
N LEU A 245 45.85 -14.78 -48.05
CA LEU A 245 45.43 -16.02 -47.41
C LEU A 245 46.60 -16.62 -46.64
N VAL A 246 46.48 -16.76 -45.31
CA VAL A 246 47.27 -17.73 -44.54
C VAL A 246 46.32 -18.59 -43.72
N SER A 247 46.15 -19.81 -44.20
CA SER A 247 45.43 -20.90 -43.56
C SER A 247 46.28 -21.51 -42.45
N ILE A 248 45.79 -21.55 -41.20
CA ILE A 248 46.23 -22.53 -40.21
C ILE A 248 44.99 -23.16 -39.58
N VAL A 249 44.88 -24.47 -39.82
CA VAL A 249 43.93 -25.41 -39.25
C VAL A 249 44.29 -25.67 -37.78
N VAL A 250 43.34 -25.53 -36.87
CA VAL A 250 43.30 -26.30 -35.62
C VAL A 250 41.86 -26.78 -35.38
N MET A 251 41.62 -28.01 -35.81
CA MET A 251 40.65 -28.92 -35.22
C MET A 251 41.04 -29.19 -33.76
N ILE A 252 40.07 -29.27 -32.85
CA ILE A 252 39.78 -30.49 -32.09
C ILE A 252 38.61 -30.23 -31.12
N GLY A 253 37.49 -30.90 -31.41
CA GLY A 253 36.50 -31.31 -30.42
C GLY A 253 36.83 -32.70 -29.88
N LEU A 254 36.50 -32.92 -28.62
CA LEU A 254 36.51 -34.18 -27.87
C LEU A 254 35.57 -33.90 -26.68
N LEU A 255 34.53 -34.66 -26.33
CA LEU A 255 34.34 -36.09 -26.42
C LEU A 255 32.84 -36.49 -26.41
N GLY A 256 32.52 -37.50 -27.22
CA GLY A 256 31.45 -38.46 -26.97
C GLY A 256 31.93 -39.86 -27.38
N GLY A 257 31.80 -40.83 -26.45
CA GLY A 257 31.67 -42.29 -26.61
C GLY A 257 32.52 -43.10 -27.61
N GLY A 258 33.27 -44.09 -27.07
CA GLY A 258 32.98 -45.51 -27.42
C GLY A 258 33.95 -46.34 -28.30
N VAL A 259 34.64 -47.28 -27.63
CA VAL A 259 34.81 -48.72 -27.94
C VAL A 259 35.87 -49.25 -28.96
N ALA A 260 36.57 -50.30 -28.50
CA ALA A 260 37.29 -51.42 -29.18
C ALA A 260 38.67 -51.15 -29.83
N THR A 261 39.82 -51.50 -29.23
CA THR A 261 40.50 -52.79 -28.94
C THR A 261 41.42 -53.35 -30.04
N ALA A 262 42.58 -53.87 -29.59
CA ALA A 262 43.54 -54.78 -30.22
C ALA A 262 44.66 -54.16 -31.09
N ARG A 263 45.93 -54.59 -31.07
CA ARG A 263 46.77 -55.49 -30.23
C ARG A 263 48.20 -55.34 -30.80
N ARG A 264 49.21 -54.97 -30.00
CA ARG A 264 50.65 -55.05 -30.36
C ARG A 264 51.09 -56.52 -30.30
N VAL A 265 51.60 -57.07 -31.39
CA VAL A 265 53.01 -57.13 -31.85
C VAL A 265 53.91 -57.98 -30.97
N ARG A 266 54.32 -59.08 -31.60
CA ARG A 266 55.45 -59.95 -31.34
C ARG A 266 56.78 -59.19 -31.33
N GLY A 267 57.64 -59.52 -30.36
CA GLY A 267 59.06 -59.72 -30.66
C GLY A 267 59.26 -61.06 -31.33
#